data_AF-A0A7X9RYL0-F1
#
_entry.id   AF-A0A7X9RYL0-F1
#
_cell.length_a   1.000
_cell.length_b   1.000
_cell.length_c   1.000
_cell.angle_alpha   90.00
_cell.angle_beta   90.00
_cell.angle_gamma   90.00
#
_symmetry.space_group_name_H-M   'P 1'
#
loop_
_entity.id
_entity.type
_entity.pdbx_description
1 polymer ?
#
loop_
_entity_poly.entity_id
_entity_poly.type
_entity_poly.pdbx_seq_one_letter_code
_entity_poly.pdbx_strand_id
1 'polypeptide(L)'
;MKFLKYIFVLSFLIAIGCGVDEITGPRLELTIVSPKVNPVTAQALITTQETIIYEARVRGGDTTTYEWRVDGEVIANGLKSDSVRYTEEGRHVARFSASNENYDSYAEIIINVINKIATFEDLALELNSFWIGKGNTDPTTFNSGGIDFPNVPPSDTTEYANFGYSNIIDSTNTNFVEYGAYILPQSQNQFGIARMDTLQEDIKISFDTLYTPLSISIANSPKVVRYARGDIAPDSAFTRGDYYDLVIKGINEDRSFTTDSVTLRLIDRGTISLIVINEWTAVDLSPLGKVRGLQFKINTTAKHQGTNIEYIDKRFCIDDLVLIENSENF
;
A
#
# COMPACT_ATOMS: atom_id res chain seq x y z
N MET A 1 20.24 -31.18 70.41
CA MET A 1 18.80 -31.31 70.06
C MET A 1 18.70 -31.29 68.54
N LYS A 2 18.23 -32.33 67.85
CA LYS A 2 16.87 -32.94 67.77
C LYS A 2 15.94 -32.21 66.77
N PHE A 3 15.61 -32.91 65.67
CA PHE A 3 14.55 -32.69 64.64
C PHE A 3 14.68 -31.43 63.75
N LEU A 4 14.70 -31.45 62.40
CA LEU A 4 14.03 -32.26 61.34
C LEU A 4 12.51 -31.94 61.22
N LYS A 5 12.06 -31.04 60.33
CA LYS A 5 11.40 -31.23 58.99
C LYS A 5 10.71 -29.88 58.62
N TYR A 6 10.26 -29.53 57.40
CA TYR A 6 10.24 -30.09 56.02
C TYR A 6 10.59 -28.93 55.04
N ILE A 7 11.39 -29.12 53.99
CA ILE A 7 11.03 -29.36 52.57
C ILE A 7 9.97 -28.42 51.95
N PHE A 8 10.41 -27.61 50.96
CA PHE A 8 9.74 -27.56 49.66
C PHE A 8 10.75 -27.67 48.51
N VAL A 9 10.33 -28.26 47.40
CA VAL A 9 11.17 -28.82 46.34
C VAL A 9 11.75 -27.72 45.44
N LEU A 10 13.07 -27.68 45.27
CA LEU A 10 13.70 -27.00 44.13
C LEU A 10 13.82 -27.99 42.98
N SER A 11 12.87 -27.95 42.04
CA SER A 11 12.87 -28.83 40.88
C SER A 11 14.07 -28.54 39.99
N PHE A 12 14.90 -29.56 39.78
CA PHE A 12 15.97 -29.55 38.78
C PHE A 12 15.31 -29.50 37.39
N LEU A 13 15.15 -28.31 36.83
CA LEU A 13 14.82 -28.14 35.43
C LEU A 13 16.07 -28.48 34.63
N ILE A 14 16.11 -29.72 34.14
CA ILE A 14 17.12 -30.19 33.20
C ILE A 14 17.05 -29.24 32.00
N ALA A 15 18.14 -28.52 31.76
CA ALA A 15 18.32 -27.75 30.56
C ALA A 15 18.45 -28.73 29.39
N ILE A 16 17.32 -29.11 28.80
CA ILE A 16 17.28 -29.56 27.41
C ILE A 16 17.53 -28.29 26.59
N GLY A 17 18.80 -27.89 26.53
CA GLY A 17 19.25 -27.02 25.47
C GLY A 17 19.05 -27.78 24.17
N CYS A 18 18.02 -27.43 23.42
CA CYS A 18 18.04 -27.68 21.99
C CYS A 18 19.28 -26.95 21.46
N GLY A 19 20.35 -27.72 21.23
CA GLY A 19 21.48 -27.23 20.46
C GLY A 19 20.93 -26.80 19.11
N VAL A 20 20.87 -25.49 18.88
CA VAL A 20 20.86 -24.99 17.52
C VAL A 20 22.29 -25.22 17.05
N ASP A 21 22.54 -26.42 16.52
CA ASP A 21 23.81 -26.71 15.86
C ASP A 21 23.99 -25.68 14.76
N GLU A 22 25.05 -24.89 14.87
CA GLU A 22 25.40 -23.91 13.86
C GLU A 22 25.74 -24.68 12.59
N ILE A 23 24.87 -24.59 11.58
CA ILE A 23 25.02 -25.35 10.33
C ILE A 23 26.17 -24.73 9.52
N THR A 24 27.40 -25.15 9.82
CA THR A 24 28.64 -24.64 9.19
C THR A 24 28.95 -25.29 7.83
N GLY A 25 27.95 -25.89 7.17
CA GLY A 25 28.08 -26.52 5.85
C GLY A 25 27.69 -25.57 4.70
N PRO A 26 28.19 -25.79 3.47
CA PRO A 26 27.78 -25.03 2.29
C PRO A 26 26.32 -25.35 1.93
N ARG A 27 25.38 -24.50 2.36
CA ARG A 27 23.95 -24.59 2.03
C ARG A 27 23.64 -23.97 0.66
N LEU A 28 22.56 -24.42 0.04
CA LEU A 28 21.92 -23.73 -1.08
C LEU A 28 21.08 -22.56 -0.55
N GLU A 29 21.47 -21.33 -0.87
CA GLU A 29 20.66 -20.12 -0.59
C GLU A 29 19.91 -19.71 -1.86
N LEU A 30 18.57 -19.66 -1.78
CA LEU A 30 17.68 -19.36 -2.91
C LEU A 30 17.03 -17.99 -2.70
N THR A 31 16.82 -17.25 -3.78
CA THR A 31 16.04 -16.01 -3.77
C THR A 31 15.33 -15.85 -5.10
N ILE A 32 14.01 -15.73 -5.09
CA ILE A 32 13.23 -15.34 -6.27
C ILE A 32 13.36 -13.81 -6.43
N VAL A 33 13.74 -13.40 -7.63
CA VAL A 33 14.05 -12.01 -8.01
C VAL A 33 12.93 -11.41 -8.85
N SER A 34 12.27 -12.23 -9.68
CA SER A 34 11.16 -11.84 -10.53
C SER A 34 10.09 -12.94 -10.53
N PRO A 35 8.79 -12.59 -10.44
CA PRO A 35 8.24 -11.23 -10.28
C PRO A 35 8.62 -10.57 -8.93
N LYS A 36 8.36 -9.26 -8.78
CA LYS A 36 8.71 -8.50 -7.55
C LYS A 36 7.92 -9.05 -6.35
N VAL A 37 8.61 -9.73 -5.45
CA VAL A 37 8.00 -10.37 -4.27
C VAL A 37 7.98 -9.42 -3.08
N ASN A 38 6.87 -9.32 -2.35
CA ASN A 38 6.83 -8.77 -1.00
C ASN A 38 7.52 -9.78 -0.05
N PRO A 39 8.66 -9.41 0.59
CA PRO A 39 9.46 -10.35 1.38
C PRO A 39 8.82 -10.76 2.71
N VAL A 40 7.76 -10.07 3.15
CA VAL A 40 7.03 -10.39 4.39
C VAL A 40 5.92 -11.42 4.13
N THR A 41 5.24 -11.31 3.00
CA THR A 41 4.07 -12.16 2.66
C THR A 41 4.40 -13.30 1.67
N ALA A 42 5.57 -13.26 1.03
CA ALA A 42 5.95 -14.14 -0.08
C ALA A 42 4.95 -14.10 -1.25
N GLN A 43 4.36 -12.93 -1.52
CA GLN A 43 3.41 -12.72 -2.61
C GLN A 43 3.96 -11.74 -3.64
N ALA A 44 3.59 -11.93 -4.91
CA ALA A 44 3.76 -10.96 -5.97
C ALA A 44 2.38 -10.60 -6.58
N LEU A 45 2.22 -9.33 -6.96
CA LEU A 45 1.08 -8.83 -7.72
C LEU A 45 1.54 -8.59 -9.15
N ILE A 46 0.78 -9.08 -10.12
CA ILE A 46 0.99 -8.86 -11.56
C ILE A 46 -0.36 -8.66 -12.24
N THR A 47 -0.41 -7.90 -13.32
CA THR A 47 -1.64 -7.67 -14.08
C THR A 47 -1.81 -8.67 -15.24
N THR A 48 -3.03 -8.85 -15.72
CA THR A 48 -3.32 -9.63 -16.97
C THR A 48 -2.72 -9.00 -18.24
N GLN A 49 -2.17 -7.79 -18.13
CA GLN A 49 -1.52 -7.08 -19.23
C GLN A 49 0.00 -7.31 -19.26
N GLU A 50 0.60 -7.61 -18.12
CA GLU A 50 2.04 -7.80 -17.98
C GLU A 50 2.53 -9.14 -18.56
N THR A 51 3.79 -9.15 -18.96
CA THR A 51 4.53 -10.35 -19.32
C THR A 51 5.73 -10.43 -18.40
N ILE A 52 5.85 -11.52 -17.65
CA ILE A 52 6.89 -11.72 -16.66
C ILE A 52 7.86 -12.81 -17.07
N ILE A 53 9.06 -12.78 -16.49
CA ILE A 53 10.02 -13.88 -16.51
C ILE A 53 10.23 -14.28 -15.07
N TYR A 54 10.11 -15.56 -14.75
CA TYR A 54 10.51 -16.07 -13.45
C TYR A 54 12.04 -16.10 -13.39
N GLU A 55 12.63 -15.45 -12.39
CA GLU A 55 14.09 -15.41 -12.20
C GLU A 55 14.44 -15.70 -10.75
N ALA A 56 15.39 -16.60 -10.54
CA ALA A 56 15.95 -16.92 -9.24
C ALA A 56 17.46 -16.74 -9.21
N ARG A 57 17.99 -16.51 -8.01
CA ARG A 57 19.42 -16.55 -7.69
C ARG A 57 19.67 -17.67 -6.71
N VAL A 58 20.77 -18.38 -6.92
CA VAL A 58 21.24 -19.48 -6.07
C VAL A 58 22.70 -19.20 -5.67
N ARG A 59 23.05 -19.51 -4.41
CA ARG A 59 24.44 -19.54 -3.93
C ARG A 59 24.73 -20.90 -3.30
N GLY A 60 25.93 -21.42 -3.57
CA GLY A 60 26.45 -22.69 -3.04
C GLY A 60 26.40 -23.85 -4.04
N GLY A 61 27.40 -24.74 -3.98
CA GLY A 61 27.50 -25.96 -4.80
C GLY A 61 28.06 -25.76 -6.21
N ASP A 62 28.86 -26.72 -6.69
CA ASP A 62 29.52 -26.69 -8.01
C ASP A 62 28.77 -27.49 -9.10
N THR A 63 27.63 -28.10 -8.78
CA THR A 63 26.76 -28.84 -9.72
C THR A 63 25.30 -28.70 -9.31
N THR A 64 24.54 -27.81 -9.97
CA THR A 64 23.15 -27.52 -9.59
C THR A 64 22.17 -27.78 -10.73
N THR A 65 21.14 -28.59 -10.45
CA THR A 65 19.91 -28.68 -11.26
C THR A 65 18.87 -27.68 -10.77
N TYR A 66 18.09 -27.12 -11.69
CA TYR A 66 17.10 -26.07 -11.43
C TYR A 66 15.77 -26.43 -12.09
N GLU A 67 14.66 -26.21 -11.39
CA GLU A 67 13.31 -26.44 -11.91
C GLU A 67 12.37 -25.33 -11.43
N TRP A 68 11.60 -24.76 -12.35
CA TRP A 68 10.48 -23.88 -12.06
C TRP A 68 9.17 -24.62 -12.28
N ARG A 69 8.28 -24.57 -11.30
CA ARG A 69 6.89 -25.03 -11.41
C ARG A 69 5.90 -23.90 -11.14
N VAL A 70 4.79 -23.89 -11.85
CA VAL A 70 3.60 -23.09 -11.55
C VAL A 70 2.43 -24.05 -11.44
N ASP A 71 1.72 -24.02 -10.31
CA ASP A 71 0.57 -24.91 -10.00
C ASP A 71 0.87 -26.41 -10.17
N GLY A 72 2.15 -26.78 -10.02
CA GLY A 72 2.66 -28.15 -10.18
C GLY A 72 3.21 -28.47 -11.58
N GLU A 73 2.88 -27.69 -12.61
CA GLU A 73 3.40 -27.87 -13.97
C GLU A 73 4.80 -27.27 -14.14
N VAL A 74 5.72 -27.99 -14.81
CA VAL A 74 7.09 -27.52 -15.04
C VAL A 74 7.11 -26.51 -16.18
N ILE A 75 7.52 -25.27 -15.90
CA ILE A 75 7.60 -24.19 -16.89
C ILE A 75 9.03 -23.93 -17.38
N ALA A 76 10.07 -24.30 -16.62
CA ALA A 76 11.46 -24.13 -17.03
C ALA A 76 12.43 -25.02 -16.24
N ASN A 77 13.59 -25.30 -16.83
CA ASN A 77 14.70 -26.03 -16.19
C ASN A 77 15.97 -25.16 -16.19
N GLY A 78 15.98 -24.13 -15.34
CA GLY A 78 17.05 -23.14 -15.29
C GLY A 78 16.80 -22.04 -14.27
N LEU A 79 17.76 -21.12 -14.09
CA LEU A 79 17.60 -19.95 -13.21
C LEU A 79 16.54 -18.95 -13.71
N LYS A 80 16.19 -19.00 -15.00
CA LYS A 80 15.15 -18.18 -15.64
C LYS A 80 14.17 -19.04 -16.42
N SER A 81 12.92 -18.60 -16.50
CA SER A 81 11.92 -19.14 -17.43
C SER A 81 11.94 -18.41 -18.78
N ASP A 82 11.20 -18.95 -19.75
CA ASP A 82 10.68 -18.14 -20.85
C ASP A 82 9.66 -17.11 -20.34
N SER A 83 9.26 -16.17 -21.21
CA SER A 83 8.26 -15.16 -20.89
C SER A 83 6.87 -15.78 -20.69
N VAL A 84 6.28 -15.57 -19.51
CA VAL A 84 4.92 -16.02 -19.16
C VAL A 84 3.99 -14.81 -19.10
N ARG A 85 2.77 -14.95 -19.64
CA ARG A 85 1.68 -13.99 -19.49
C ARG A 85 0.43 -14.71 -19.04
N TYR A 86 -0.19 -14.19 -18.00
CA TYR A 86 -1.49 -14.64 -17.51
C TYR A 86 -2.59 -13.82 -18.18
N THR A 87 -3.59 -14.49 -18.74
CA THR A 87 -4.71 -13.84 -19.46
C THR A 87 -5.98 -13.76 -18.63
N GLU A 88 -6.03 -14.46 -17.51
CA GLU A 88 -7.16 -14.55 -16.58
C GLU A 88 -6.68 -14.18 -15.18
N GLU A 89 -7.58 -13.62 -14.37
CA GLU A 89 -7.29 -13.28 -12.98
C GLU A 89 -7.33 -14.51 -12.08
N GLY A 90 -6.54 -14.47 -11.00
CA GLY A 90 -6.59 -15.48 -9.95
C GLY A 90 -5.27 -15.67 -9.23
N ARG A 91 -5.19 -16.75 -8.46
CA ARG A 91 -4.05 -17.07 -7.61
C ARG A 91 -3.30 -18.32 -8.08
N HIS A 92 -2.01 -18.16 -8.37
CA HIS A 92 -1.10 -19.25 -8.74
C HIS A 92 -0.01 -19.46 -7.67
N VAL A 93 0.56 -20.66 -7.59
CA VAL A 93 1.71 -20.99 -6.74
C VAL A 93 2.92 -21.26 -7.62
N ALA A 94 3.91 -20.38 -7.56
CA ALA A 94 5.19 -20.56 -8.26
C ALA A 94 6.25 -21.10 -7.30
N ARG A 95 6.82 -22.27 -7.63
CA ARG A 95 7.91 -22.93 -6.91
C ARG A 95 9.18 -22.91 -7.76
N PHE A 96 10.28 -22.44 -7.18
CA PHE A 96 11.62 -22.65 -7.71
C PHE A 96 12.36 -23.68 -6.86
N SER A 97 12.87 -24.73 -7.49
CA SER A 97 13.66 -25.79 -6.85
C SER A 97 15.10 -25.75 -7.35
N ALA A 98 16.06 -25.94 -6.46
CA ALA A 98 17.48 -26.09 -6.78
C ALA A 98 18.06 -27.29 -6.00
N SER A 99 18.83 -28.14 -6.68
CA SER A 99 19.40 -29.35 -6.09
C SER A 99 20.82 -29.63 -6.57
N ASN A 100 21.64 -30.22 -5.71
CA ASN A 100 22.99 -30.71 -6.00
C ASN A 100 23.20 -32.10 -5.37
N GLU A 101 24.40 -32.67 -5.49
CA GLU A 101 24.73 -34.02 -4.98
C GLU A 101 24.46 -34.23 -3.47
N ASN A 102 24.38 -33.16 -2.68
CA ASN A 102 24.29 -33.20 -1.22
C ASN A 102 23.04 -32.52 -0.64
N TYR A 103 22.35 -31.67 -1.40
CA TYR A 103 21.29 -30.80 -0.91
C TYR A 103 20.20 -30.56 -1.95
N ASP A 104 18.94 -30.69 -1.51
CA ASP A 104 17.75 -30.18 -2.20
C ASP A 104 17.22 -28.95 -1.45
N SER A 105 16.76 -27.92 -2.17
CA SER A 105 16.14 -26.73 -1.59
C SER A 105 15.12 -26.12 -2.55
N TYR A 106 14.14 -25.40 -2.02
CA TYR A 106 13.14 -24.71 -2.83
C TYR A 106 12.68 -23.39 -2.18
N ALA A 107 12.11 -22.52 -3.00
CA ALA A 107 11.40 -21.32 -2.59
C ALA A 107 10.02 -21.29 -3.28
N GLU A 108 8.99 -20.86 -2.56
CA GLU A 108 7.64 -20.69 -3.09
C GLU A 108 7.15 -19.26 -2.92
N ILE A 109 6.39 -18.78 -3.89
CA ILE A 109 5.66 -17.53 -3.83
C ILE A 109 4.25 -17.70 -4.37
N ILE A 110 3.33 -16.89 -3.85
CA ILE A 110 1.98 -16.76 -4.39
C ILE A 110 1.98 -15.65 -5.43
N ILE A 111 1.42 -15.92 -6.59
CA ILE A 111 1.22 -14.94 -7.67
C ILE A 111 -0.26 -14.59 -7.70
N ASN A 112 -0.58 -13.33 -7.44
CA ASN A 112 -1.92 -12.79 -7.56
C ASN A 112 -2.01 -12.04 -8.89
N VAL A 113 -2.74 -12.60 -9.86
CA VAL A 113 -2.97 -12.00 -11.18
C VAL A 113 -4.24 -11.16 -11.14
N ILE A 114 -4.11 -9.84 -11.26
CA ILE A 114 -5.18 -8.86 -11.07
C ILE A 114 -5.54 -8.11 -12.36
N ASN A 115 -6.69 -7.42 -12.42
CA ASN A 115 -7.09 -6.63 -13.59
C ASN A 115 -6.26 -5.34 -13.72
N LYS A 116 -6.26 -4.50 -12.67
CA LYS A 116 -5.65 -3.16 -12.68
C LYS A 116 -4.99 -2.83 -11.33
N ILE A 117 -3.88 -2.11 -11.38
CA ILE A 117 -3.24 -1.51 -10.20
C ILE A 117 -2.70 -0.13 -10.56
N ALA A 118 -3.17 0.92 -9.87
CA ALA A 118 -2.58 2.26 -9.99
C ALA A 118 -1.48 2.45 -8.93
N THR A 119 -0.23 2.37 -9.38
CA THR A 119 0.99 2.65 -8.60
C THR A 119 1.59 4.02 -8.93
N PHE A 120 1.03 4.75 -9.90
CA PHE A 120 1.54 6.03 -10.41
C PHE A 120 2.95 6.00 -11.02
N GLU A 121 3.64 4.84 -11.02
CA GLU A 121 4.98 4.66 -11.61
C GLU A 121 5.00 4.63 -13.13
N ASP A 122 3.83 4.48 -13.76
CA ASP A 122 3.63 4.60 -15.21
C ASP A 122 3.58 6.07 -15.68
N LEU A 123 3.58 7.02 -14.74
CA LEU A 123 3.61 8.46 -14.99
C LEU A 123 5.04 8.99 -14.96
N ALA A 124 5.29 10.07 -15.71
CA ALA A 124 6.59 10.71 -15.79
C ALA A 124 6.66 11.95 -14.88
N LEU A 125 7.48 11.87 -13.84
CA LEU A 125 7.87 13.02 -13.00
C LEU A 125 9.38 13.16 -12.90
N GLU A 126 9.84 14.41 -12.79
CA GLU A 126 11.19 14.72 -12.33
C GLU A 126 11.32 14.41 -10.83
N LEU A 127 12.54 14.20 -10.34
CA LEU A 127 12.78 13.90 -8.92
C LEU A 127 12.35 15.06 -8.00
N ASN A 128 11.60 14.75 -6.93
CA ASN A 128 11.00 15.71 -6.00
C ASN A 128 10.08 16.73 -6.71
N SER A 129 9.20 16.26 -7.58
CA SER A 129 8.21 17.06 -8.29
C SER A 129 6.79 16.46 -8.19
N PHE A 130 5.82 17.16 -8.76
CA PHE A 130 4.41 16.81 -8.73
C PHE A 130 3.70 17.32 -10.00
N TRP A 131 2.56 16.72 -10.30
CA TRP A 131 1.63 17.18 -11.31
C TRP A 131 0.24 17.36 -10.70
N ILE A 132 -0.37 18.52 -11.01
CA ILE A 132 -1.74 18.90 -10.61
C ILE A 132 -2.51 19.53 -11.79
N GLY A 133 -1.98 19.40 -13.01
CA GLY A 133 -2.43 20.13 -14.20
C GLY A 133 -2.13 21.64 -14.14
N LYS A 134 -2.44 22.36 -15.23
CA LYS A 134 -2.24 23.81 -15.34
C LYS A 134 -3.30 24.50 -16.20
N GLY A 135 -4.04 25.44 -15.61
CA GLY A 135 -4.98 26.29 -16.34
C GLY A 135 -6.15 25.52 -16.94
N ASN A 136 -6.87 26.15 -17.87
CA ASN A 136 -8.07 25.59 -18.51
C ASN A 136 -7.79 24.83 -19.83
N THR A 137 -6.53 24.52 -20.12
CA THR A 137 -6.09 23.85 -21.35
C THR A 137 -5.60 22.42 -21.14
N ASP A 138 -5.21 22.09 -19.91
CA ASP A 138 -4.67 20.78 -19.56
C ASP A 138 -5.80 19.75 -19.34
N PRO A 139 -5.52 18.44 -19.51
CA PRO A 139 -6.53 17.41 -19.35
C PRO A 139 -7.04 17.34 -17.92
N THR A 140 -8.37 17.35 -17.75
CA THR A 140 -9.06 17.23 -16.45
C THR A 140 -9.11 15.78 -15.93
N THR A 141 -8.31 14.89 -16.49
CA THR A 141 -8.16 13.48 -16.13
C THR A 141 -6.74 13.03 -16.45
N PHE A 142 -6.21 12.11 -15.66
CA PHE A 142 -4.99 11.36 -15.99
C PHE A 142 -5.21 9.87 -15.70
N ASN A 143 -4.47 9.00 -16.38
CA ASN A 143 -4.60 7.55 -16.22
C ASN A 143 -3.37 7.00 -15.52
N SER A 144 -3.55 6.13 -14.53
CA SER A 144 -2.48 5.26 -14.01
C SER A 144 -3.01 3.84 -13.88
N GLY A 145 -2.26 2.86 -14.36
CA GLY A 145 -2.63 1.45 -14.25
C GLY A 145 -3.93 1.06 -14.97
N GLY A 146 -4.38 1.87 -15.95
CA GLY A 146 -5.67 1.70 -16.60
C GLY A 146 -6.87 2.29 -15.83
N ILE A 147 -6.62 3.07 -14.78
CA ILE A 147 -7.65 3.75 -13.96
C ILE A 147 -7.60 5.26 -14.24
N ASP A 148 -8.74 5.86 -14.59
CA ASP A 148 -8.85 7.30 -14.82
C ASP A 148 -9.12 8.07 -13.51
N PHE A 149 -8.21 8.96 -13.16
CA PHE A 149 -8.29 9.85 -12.01
C PHE A 149 -8.70 11.26 -12.47
N PRO A 150 -9.82 11.82 -11.97
CA PRO A 150 -10.21 13.18 -12.32
C PRO A 150 -9.30 14.21 -11.64
N ASN A 151 -9.01 15.29 -12.37
CA ASN A 151 -8.25 16.44 -11.91
C ASN A 151 -9.04 17.71 -12.24
N VAL A 152 -9.13 18.65 -11.29
CA VAL A 152 -9.51 20.03 -11.59
C VAL A 152 -8.23 20.86 -11.46
N PRO A 153 -7.62 21.28 -12.59
CA PRO A 153 -6.38 22.03 -12.56
C PRO A 153 -6.60 23.43 -11.97
N PRO A 154 -5.58 24.03 -11.35
CA PRO A 154 -5.68 25.40 -10.84
C PRO A 154 -5.83 26.40 -11.98
N SER A 155 -6.78 27.32 -11.86
CA SER A 155 -7.04 28.40 -12.82
C SER A 155 -5.98 29.51 -12.77
N ASP A 156 -5.64 29.93 -11.55
CA ASP A 156 -4.88 31.15 -11.24
C ASP A 156 -4.16 31.07 -9.87
N THR A 157 -4.27 29.93 -9.18
CA THR A 157 -3.68 29.67 -7.86
C THR A 157 -2.74 28.46 -7.89
N THR A 158 -2.34 27.93 -6.73
CA THR A 158 -1.66 26.64 -6.57
C THR A 158 -2.62 25.52 -6.10
N GLU A 159 -3.92 25.82 -6.00
CA GLU A 159 -4.94 24.97 -5.39
C GLU A 159 -5.74 24.22 -6.49
N TYR A 160 -5.41 22.95 -6.69
CA TYR A 160 -6.13 22.01 -7.57
C TYR A 160 -7.28 21.31 -6.83
N ALA A 161 -8.16 20.57 -7.49
CA ALA A 161 -9.10 19.67 -6.80
C ALA A 161 -9.16 18.28 -7.44
N ASN A 162 -9.80 17.34 -6.72
CA ASN A 162 -9.77 15.91 -6.98
C ASN A 162 -8.34 15.33 -6.82
N PHE A 163 -7.73 14.81 -7.89
CA PHE A 163 -6.46 14.09 -7.84
C PHE A 163 -5.35 14.78 -8.65
N GLY A 164 -4.11 14.52 -8.24
CA GLY A 164 -2.87 14.69 -8.99
C GLY A 164 -1.89 13.58 -8.62
N TYR A 165 -0.61 13.72 -8.96
CA TYR A 165 0.43 12.75 -8.60
C TYR A 165 1.75 13.44 -8.22
N SER A 166 2.60 12.76 -7.45
CA SER A 166 3.81 13.32 -6.84
C SER A 166 4.82 12.22 -6.51
N ASN A 167 6.11 12.58 -6.41
CA ASN A 167 7.14 11.73 -5.78
C ASN A 167 7.79 12.42 -4.57
N ILE A 168 7.16 13.45 -4.00
CA ILE A 168 7.74 14.22 -2.90
C ILE A 168 7.47 13.57 -1.54
N ILE A 169 8.52 13.03 -0.96
CA ILE A 169 8.48 12.32 0.33
C ILE A 169 9.07 13.12 1.49
N ASP A 170 9.66 14.29 1.20
CA ASP A 170 10.21 15.16 2.23
C ASP A 170 9.12 15.97 2.93
N SER A 171 8.45 15.30 3.86
CA SER A 171 7.46 15.90 4.76
C SER A 171 8.01 16.98 5.72
N THR A 172 9.34 17.16 5.79
CA THR A 172 9.98 18.21 6.59
C THR A 172 10.17 19.51 5.80
N ASN A 173 10.23 19.44 4.46
CA ASN A 173 10.43 20.60 3.61
C ASN A 173 9.14 21.42 3.48
N THR A 174 9.19 22.65 3.98
CA THR A 174 8.04 23.57 3.97
C THR A 174 7.52 23.92 2.58
N ASN A 175 8.37 23.81 1.55
CA ASN A 175 8.02 24.15 0.17
C ASN A 175 7.20 23.05 -0.53
N PHE A 176 7.17 21.84 0.03
CA PHE A 176 6.52 20.67 -0.56
C PHE A 176 5.38 20.09 0.29
N VAL A 177 5.07 20.76 1.41
CA VAL A 177 4.08 20.35 2.40
C VAL A 177 2.68 20.05 1.81
N GLU A 178 2.36 20.67 0.68
CA GLU A 178 1.07 20.59 -0.03
C GLU A 178 0.91 19.38 -0.95
N TYR A 179 2.03 18.83 -1.43
CA TYR A 179 2.06 17.85 -2.52
C TYR A 179 2.86 16.59 -2.14
N GLY A 180 3.35 16.50 -0.91
CA GLY A 180 4.05 15.32 -0.43
C GLY A 180 3.19 14.33 0.36
N ALA A 181 3.78 13.18 0.68
CA ALA A 181 3.24 12.21 1.63
C ALA A 181 3.95 12.30 2.99
N TYR A 182 3.22 12.16 4.09
CA TYR A 182 3.75 12.12 5.45
C TYR A 182 4.08 10.67 5.84
N ILE A 183 5.27 10.21 5.42
CA ILE A 183 5.76 8.84 5.63
C ILE A 183 7.17 8.81 6.25
N LEU A 184 7.43 7.80 7.08
CA LEU A 184 8.68 7.56 7.81
C LEU A 184 8.92 6.03 7.91
N PRO A 185 9.96 5.46 7.27
CA PRO A 185 10.95 6.12 6.42
C PRO A 185 10.39 6.62 5.08
N GLN A 186 11.16 7.49 4.42
CA GLN A 186 10.85 8.02 3.10
C GLN A 186 11.09 6.95 2.00
N SER A 187 10.20 6.85 1.00
CA SER A 187 10.27 5.92 -0.14
C SER A 187 10.36 6.66 -1.48
N GLN A 188 11.17 6.24 -2.45
CA GLN A 188 11.28 6.95 -3.75
C GLN A 188 10.15 6.68 -4.76
N ASN A 189 8.97 6.27 -4.29
CA ASN A 189 7.83 5.97 -5.16
C ASN A 189 7.13 7.24 -5.65
N GLN A 190 6.49 7.13 -6.82
CA GLN A 190 5.39 8.02 -7.21
C GLN A 190 4.09 7.58 -6.50
N PHE A 191 3.19 8.54 -6.27
CA PHE A 191 1.91 8.31 -5.60
C PHE A 191 0.87 9.37 -5.99
N GLY A 192 -0.41 9.04 -5.82
CA GLY A 192 -1.52 9.96 -6.01
C GLY A 192 -1.69 10.93 -4.85
N ILE A 193 -1.95 12.20 -5.15
CA ILE A 193 -2.27 13.25 -4.18
C ILE A 193 -3.72 13.70 -4.33
N ALA A 194 -4.51 13.61 -3.26
CA ALA A 194 -5.92 13.96 -3.25
C ALA A 194 -6.18 15.27 -2.50
N ARG A 195 -7.02 16.14 -3.07
CA ARG A 195 -7.54 17.37 -2.44
C ARG A 195 -9.02 17.53 -2.75
N MET A 196 -9.83 17.73 -1.71
CA MET A 196 -11.20 18.23 -1.85
C MET A 196 -11.15 19.76 -1.77
N ASP A 197 -11.87 20.45 -2.67
CA ASP A 197 -11.99 21.90 -2.55
C ASP A 197 -12.81 22.33 -1.31
N THR A 198 -12.71 23.60 -0.92
CA THR A 198 -13.32 24.15 0.31
C THR A 198 -14.82 23.86 0.42
N LEU A 199 -15.54 23.89 -0.71
CA LEU A 199 -16.98 23.62 -0.79
C LEU A 199 -17.32 22.17 -1.17
N GLN A 200 -16.32 21.32 -1.35
CA GLN A 200 -16.46 19.94 -1.81
C GLN A 200 -16.54 18.98 -0.62
N GLU A 201 -17.63 18.22 -0.54
CA GLU A 201 -17.81 17.20 0.51
C GLU A 201 -17.09 15.88 0.22
N ASP A 202 -16.89 15.55 -1.06
CA ASP A 202 -16.29 14.29 -1.51
C ASP A 202 -15.60 14.42 -2.88
N ILE A 203 -14.64 13.54 -3.13
CA ILE A 203 -14.02 13.31 -4.45
C ILE A 203 -14.32 11.88 -4.89
N LYS A 204 -14.34 11.62 -6.21
CA LYS A 204 -14.74 10.31 -6.76
C LYS A 204 -13.75 9.82 -7.82
N ILE A 205 -13.57 8.51 -7.89
CA ILE A 205 -12.98 7.79 -9.02
C ILE A 205 -14.11 6.98 -9.66
N SER A 206 -14.16 6.91 -10.99
CA SER A 206 -15.14 6.10 -11.73
C SER A 206 -14.42 5.06 -12.57
N PHE A 207 -14.99 3.87 -12.64
CA PHE A 207 -14.45 2.75 -13.39
C PHE A 207 -15.23 2.55 -14.70
N ASP A 208 -14.54 2.03 -15.72
CA ASP A 208 -15.11 1.66 -17.01
C ASP A 208 -16.16 0.54 -16.87
N THR A 209 -15.81 -0.51 -16.12
CA THR A 209 -16.67 -1.64 -15.75
C THR A 209 -16.93 -1.71 -14.23
N LEU A 210 -17.52 -2.81 -13.76
CA LEU A 210 -17.65 -3.13 -12.35
C LEU A 210 -16.41 -3.91 -11.86
N TYR A 211 -15.79 -3.45 -10.78
CA TYR A 211 -14.66 -4.11 -10.12
C TYR A 211 -14.92 -4.33 -8.64
N THR A 212 -14.34 -5.38 -8.07
CA THR A 212 -14.13 -5.51 -6.63
C THR A 212 -12.78 -4.85 -6.31
N PRO A 213 -12.74 -3.70 -5.61
CA PRO A 213 -11.50 -3.12 -5.12
C PRO A 213 -10.99 -3.99 -3.96
N LEU A 214 -9.76 -4.50 -4.07
CA LEU A 214 -9.17 -5.30 -2.99
C LEU A 214 -8.53 -4.40 -1.94
N SER A 215 -7.71 -3.45 -2.38
CA SER A 215 -6.93 -2.62 -1.46
C SER A 215 -6.57 -1.26 -2.05
N ILE A 216 -6.22 -0.34 -1.17
CA ILE A 216 -5.53 0.91 -1.49
C ILE A 216 -4.55 1.24 -0.37
N SER A 217 -3.34 1.69 -0.71
CA SER A 217 -2.38 2.24 0.25
C SER A 217 -2.73 3.71 0.50
N ILE A 218 -2.91 4.11 1.76
CA ILE A 218 -3.22 5.50 2.15
C ILE A 218 -2.10 6.08 3.01
N ALA A 219 -1.76 7.35 2.80
CA ALA A 219 -0.91 8.13 3.69
C ALA A 219 -1.49 9.52 3.99
N ASN A 220 -1.03 10.13 5.07
CA ASN A 220 -1.35 11.51 5.44
C ASN A 220 -0.69 12.52 4.48
N SER A 221 -1.33 13.68 4.27
CA SER A 221 -0.64 14.85 3.69
C SER A 221 0.11 15.62 4.80
N PRO A 222 1.38 16.03 4.60
CA PRO A 222 2.14 16.81 5.58
C PRO A 222 1.46 18.12 6.00
N LYS A 223 0.69 18.77 5.11
CA LYS A 223 -0.05 20.00 5.44
C LYS A 223 -1.12 19.76 6.50
N VAL A 224 -1.86 18.65 6.40
CA VAL A 224 -2.88 18.25 7.38
C VAL A 224 -2.24 17.92 8.73
N VAL A 225 -1.10 17.21 8.73
CA VAL A 225 -0.35 16.89 9.95
C VAL A 225 0.17 18.16 10.64
N ARG A 226 0.67 19.14 9.87
CA ARG A 226 1.13 20.43 10.39
C ARG A 226 -0.01 21.32 10.88
N TYR A 227 -1.19 21.28 10.26
CA TYR A 227 -2.41 21.86 10.83
C TYR A 227 -2.74 21.21 12.17
N ALA A 228 -2.81 19.88 12.25
CA ALA A 228 -3.17 19.17 13.48
C ALA A 228 -2.20 19.42 14.65
N ARG A 229 -0.92 19.72 14.36
CA ARG A 229 0.09 20.14 15.35
C ARG A 229 0.00 21.62 15.75
N GLY A 230 -0.56 22.48 14.90
CA GLY A 230 -0.52 23.94 15.05
C GLY A 230 0.73 24.59 14.44
N ASP A 231 1.51 23.88 13.61
CA ASP A 231 2.79 24.34 13.06
C ASP A 231 2.66 25.43 11.98
N ILE A 232 1.45 25.63 11.44
CA ILE A 232 1.15 26.59 10.35
C ILE A 232 -0.08 27.48 10.63
N ALA A 233 -1.02 27.02 11.46
CA ALA A 233 -2.14 27.83 11.95
C ALA A 233 -2.51 27.34 13.37
N PRO A 234 -1.94 27.93 14.42
CA PRO A 234 -2.17 27.50 15.81
C PRO A 234 -3.64 27.49 16.23
N ASP A 235 -4.44 28.45 15.74
CA ASP A 235 -5.88 28.57 16.03
C ASP A 235 -6.74 27.51 15.32
N SER A 236 -6.15 26.72 14.42
CA SER A 236 -6.74 25.54 13.76
C SER A 236 -6.09 24.22 14.22
N ALA A 237 -5.27 24.26 15.29
CA ALA A 237 -4.64 23.05 15.83
C ALA A 237 -5.67 22.08 16.41
N PHE A 238 -5.40 20.77 16.32
CA PHE A 238 -6.33 19.77 16.84
C PHE A 238 -6.34 19.83 18.37
N THR A 239 -7.55 19.95 18.91
CA THR A 239 -7.86 19.97 20.33
C THR A 239 -8.27 18.58 20.83
N ARG A 240 -8.47 18.42 22.13
CA ARG A 240 -8.75 17.11 22.74
C ARG A 240 -10.05 16.50 22.19
N GLY A 241 -9.94 15.31 21.61
CA GLY A 241 -11.05 14.58 20.99
C GLY A 241 -11.21 14.86 19.49
N ASP A 242 -10.35 15.70 18.91
CA ASP A 242 -10.36 15.96 17.48
C ASP A 242 -9.74 14.82 16.68
N TYR A 243 -10.29 14.55 15.50
CA TYR A 243 -9.83 13.49 14.61
C TYR A 243 -9.96 13.86 13.14
N TYR A 244 -9.27 13.10 12.29
CA TYR A 244 -9.34 13.19 10.84
C TYR A 244 -9.46 11.77 10.26
N ASP A 245 -10.66 11.43 9.79
CA ASP A 245 -11.00 10.15 9.17
C ASP A 245 -11.10 10.30 7.65
N LEU A 246 -10.47 9.38 6.91
CA LEU A 246 -10.80 9.12 5.52
C LEU A 246 -11.89 8.06 5.46
N VAL A 247 -13.06 8.41 4.90
CA VAL A 247 -14.19 7.51 4.68
C VAL A 247 -14.28 7.18 3.20
N ILE A 248 -14.29 5.89 2.87
CA ILE A 248 -14.35 5.36 1.50
C ILE A 248 -15.66 4.59 1.33
N LYS A 249 -16.41 4.91 0.28
CA LYS A 249 -17.64 4.20 -0.12
C LYS A 249 -17.52 3.71 -1.55
N GLY A 250 -18.14 2.58 -1.84
CA GLY A 250 -18.35 2.12 -3.20
C GLY A 250 -19.46 2.92 -3.89
N ILE A 251 -19.33 3.11 -5.19
CA ILE A 251 -20.38 3.65 -6.06
C ILE A 251 -20.96 2.47 -6.84
N ASN A 252 -22.21 2.13 -6.61
CA ASN A 252 -22.89 1.01 -7.26
C ASN A 252 -23.16 1.30 -8.75
N GLU A 253 -23.56 0.29 -9.53
CA GLU A 253 -23.86 0.44 -10.96
C GLU A 253 -24.97 1.48 -11.24
N ASP A 254 -25.98 1.53 -10.36
CA ASP A 254 -27.09 2.49 -10.39
C ASP A 254 -26.71 3.90 -9.88
N ARG A 255 -25.43 4.12 -9.53
CA ARG A 255 -24.85 5.33 -8.94
C ARG A 255 -25.31 5.64 -7.51
N SER A 256 -26.01 4.73 -6.85
CA SER A 256 -26.15 4.78 -5.38
C SER A 256 -24.80 4.47 -4.71
N PHE A 257 -24.70 4.70 -3.40
CA PHE A 257 -23.52 4.31 -2.63
C PHE A 257 -23.74 2.98 -1.92
N THR A 258 -22.66 2.25 -1.67
CA THR A 258 -22.67 1.09 -0.76
C THR A 258 -23.22 1.49 0.61
N THR A 259 -24.00 0.58 1.22
CA THR A 259 -24.46 0.71 2.61
C THR A 259 -23.24 0.83 3.53
N ASP A 260 -22.32 -0.13 3.39
CA ASP A 260 -21.05 -0.18 4.10
C ASP A 260 -20.06 0.88 3.59
N SER A 261 -19.09 1.18 4.44
CA SER A 261 -18.01 2.12 4.17
C SER A 261 -16.76 1.71 4.93
N VAL A 262 -15.60 1.77 4.29
CA VAL A 262 -14.32 1.57 4.97
C VAL A 262 -13.84 2.91 5.50
N THR A 263 -13.34 2.94 6.74
CA THR A 263 -12.88 4.19 7.39
C THR A 263 -11.49 4.01 7.97
N LEU A 264 -10.58 4.94 7.67
CA LEU A 264 -9.22 4.99 8.22
C LEU A 264 -9.01 6.27 9.05
N ARG A 265 -8.69 6.10 10.33
CA ARG A 265 -8.28 7.17 11.25
C ARG A 265 -6.85 7.60 10.95
N LEU A 266 -6.69 8.66 10.17
CA LEU A 266 -5.38 9.18 9.78
C LEU A 266 -4.71 10.01 10.88
N ILE A 267 -5.50 10.77 11.65
CA ILE A 267 -5.04 11.58 12.78
C ILE A 267 -6.03 11.46 13.95
N ASP A 268 -5.53 11.24 15.15
CA ASP A 268 -6.32 11.20 16.40
C ASP A 268 -5.66 12.04 17.50
N ARG A 269 -6.39 13.06 18.00
CA ARG A 269 -5.94 13.89 19.12
C ARG A 269 -6.56 13.41 20.42
N GLY A 270 -5.89 12.43 21.03
CA GLY A 270 -6.19 11.95 22.38
C GLY A 270 -6.04 13.03 23.46
N THR A 271 -6.21 12.62 24.72
CA THR A 271 -6.21 13.56 25.86
C THR A 271 -4.85 14.24 26.09
N ILE A 272 -3.75 13.57 25.79
CA ILE A 272 -2.37 14.05 26.01
C ILE A 272 -1.43 13.86 24.81
N SER A 273 -1.90 13.24 23.73
CA SER A 273 -1.09 12.79 22.60
C SER A 273 -1.79 13.08 21.27
N LEU A 274 -1.00 13.33 20.23
CA LEU A 274 -1.44 13.39 18.84
C LEU A 274 -0.88 12.15 18.14
N ILE A 275 -1.76 11.23 17.75
CA ILE A 275 -1.43 10.05 16.95
C ILE A 275 -1.62 10.44 15.48
N VAL A 276 -0.64 10.12 14.65
CA VAL A 276 -0.62 10.42 13.21
C VAL A 276 -0.11 9.19 12.49
N ILE A 277 -0.86 8.66 11.54
CA ILE A 277 -0.36 7.63 10.62
C ILE A 277 0.80 8.24 9.82
N ASN A 278 1.97 7.62 9.95
CA ASN A 278 3.25 8.09 9.42
C ASN A 278 3.90 7.06 8.49
N GLU A 279 3.10 6.21 7.87
CA GLU A 279 3.51 5.15 6.94
C GLU A 279 2.39 4.91 5.92
N TRP A 280 2.72 4.25 4.80
CA TRP A 280 1.70 3.76 3.86
C TRP A 280 0.88 2.66 4.52
N THR A 281 -0.39 2.96 4.80
CA THR A 281 -1.32 2.00 5.42
C THR A 281 -2.17 1.36 4.35
N ALA A 282 -1.99 0.05 4.12
CA ALA A 282 -2.86 -0.72 3.26
C ALA A 282 -4.26 -0.84 3.89
N VAL A 283 -5.28 -0.43 3.15
CA VAL A 283 -6.70 -0.48 3.54
C VAL A 283 -7.39 -1.56 2.71
N ASP A 284 -8.00 -2.54 3.38
CA ASP A 284 -8.87 -3.54 2.74
C ASP A 284 -10.17 -2.88 2.26
N LEU A 285 -10.42 -2.96 0.96
CA LEU A 285 -11.62 -2.42 0.30
C LEU A 285 -12.61 -3.51 -0.10
N SER A 286 -12.27 -4.80 0.09
CA SER A 286 -13.15 -5.91 -0.27
C SER A 286 -14.54 -5.87 0.38
N PRO A 287 -14.78 -5.29 1.59
CA PRO A 287 -16.13 -5.13 2.14
C PRO A 287 -17.06 -4.22 1.33
N LEU A 288 -16.53 -3.43 0.39
CA LEU A 288 -17.36 -2.62 -0.52
C LEU A 288 -18.02 -3.46 -1.63
N GLY A 289 -17.55 -4.69 -1.85
CA GLY A 289 -18.05 -5.57 -2.90
C GLY A 289 -17.78 -5.03 -4.32
N LYS A 290 -18.57 -5.48 -5.29
CA LYS A 290 -18.38 -5.16 -6.70
C LYS A 290 -19.07 -3.82 -7.05
N VAL A 291 -18.26 -2.83 -7.43
CA VAL A 291 -18.64 -1.40 -7.56
C VAL A 291 -18.13 -0.79 -8.87
N ARG A 292 -18.74 0.32 -9.30
CA ARG A 292 -18.37 1.09 -10.49
C ARG A 292 -17.48 2.30 -10.20
N GLY A 293 -17.01 2.44 -8.96
CA GLY A 293 -16.16 3.54 -8.55
C GLY A 293 -16.06 3.65 -7.05
N LEU A 294 -15.27 4.62 -6.61
CA LEU A 294 -15.04 4.93 -5.20
C LEU A 294 -15.36 6.40 -4.92
N GLN A 295 -16.02 6.67 -3.81
CA GLN A 295 -16.17 7.99 -3.22
C GLN A 295 -15.26 8.08 -1.99
N PHE A 296 -14.53 9.18 -1.87
CA PHE A 296 -13.67 9.50 -0.74
C PHE A 296 -14.21 10.76 -0.06
N LYS A 297 -14.44 10.71 1.25
CA LYS A 297 -14.88 11.84 2.08
C LYS A 297 -13.98 11.98 3.30
N ILE A 298 -13.56 13.20 3.61
CA ILE A 298 -12.94 13.51 4.90
C ILE A 298 -14.04 13.78 5.93
N ASN A 299 -13.95 13.11 7.07
CA ASN A 299 -14.77 13.37 8.24
C ASN A 299 -13.85 13.84 9.39
N THR A 300 -14.05 15.06 9.88
CA THR A 300 -13.21 15.68 10.91
C THR A 300 -14.05 16.44 11.92
N THR A 301 -13.66 16.38 13.19
CA THR A 301 -14.25 17.21 14.26
C THR A 301 -13.53 18.53 14.47
N ALA A 302 -12.25 18.62 14.10
CA ALA A 302 -11.45 19.81 14.31
C ALA A 302 -11.95 20.99 13.45
N LYS A 303 -11.95 22.18 14.06
CA LYS A 303 -12.49 23.42 13.51
C LYS A 303 -11.66 24.60 13.99
N HIS A 304 -11.67 25.69 13.23
CA HIS A 304 -10.98 26.91 13.62
C HIS A 304 -11.59 27.48 14.91
N GLN A 305 -10.74 27.77 15.89
CA GLN A 305 -11.14 28.31 17.18
C GLN A 305 -11.85 29.66 17.01
N GLY A 306 -12.93 29.88 17.77
CA GLY A 306 -13.69 31.15 17.77
C GLY A 306 -14.65 31.36 16.58
N THR A 307 -14.43 30.74 15.43
CA THR A 307 -15.38 30.77 14.29
C THR A 307 -16.25 29.51 14.21
N ASN A 308 -15.76 28.36 14.72
CA ASN A 308 -16.41 27.05 14.59
C ASN A 308 -16.64 26.62 13.13
N ILE A 309 -15.83 27.17 12.21
CA ILE A 309 -15.80 26.82 10.78
C ILE A 309 -14.75 25.73 10.57
N GLU A 310 -15.09 24.75 9.76
CA GLU A 310 -14.17 23.71 9.28
C GLU A 310 -13.22 24.33 8.23
N TYR A 311 -11.98 24.61 8.62
CA TYR A 311 -10.96 25.24 7.76
C TYR A 311 -9.70 24.37 7.62
N ILE A 312 -9.87 23.06 7.75
CA ILE A 312 -8.77 22.09 7.59
C ILE A 312 -8.73 21.68 6.12
N ASP A 313 -7.53 21.80 5.54
CA ASP A 313 -7.28 21.41 4.16
C ASP A 313 -7.55 19.90 3.98
N LYS A 314 -8.46 19.54 3.08
CA LYS A 314 -8.96 18.16 2.92
C LYS A 314 -8.07 17.38 1.97
N ARG A 315 -6.89 16.98 2.46
CA ARG A 315 -5.90 16.22 1.69
C ARG A 315 -5.57 14.86 2.27
N PHE A 316 -5.17 13.95 1.39
CA PHE A 316 -4.58 12.64 1.70
C PHE A 316 -3.78 12.16 0.48
N CYS A 317 -2.99 11.10 0.64
CA CYS A 317 -2.23 10.48 -0.43
C CYS A 317 -2.72 9.05 -0.65
N ILE A 318 -2.65 8.57 -1.89
CA ILE A 318 -3.03 7.22 -2.29
C ILE A 318 -1.92 6.57 -3.11
N ASP A 319 -1.76 5.26 -2.97
CA ASP A 319 -0.90 4.40 -3.79
C ASP A 319 -1.53 3.00 -3.88
N ASP A 320 -1.00 2.11 -4.72
CA ASP A 320 -1.41 0.70 -4.86
C ASP A 320 -2.94 0.45 -4.88
N LEU A 321 -3.71 1.20 -5.67
CA LEU A 321 -5.16 0.93 -5.81
C LEU A 321 -5.35 -0.33 -6.67
N VAL A 322 -5.63 -1.47 -6.03
CA VAL A 322 -5.80 -2.79 -6.66
C VAL A 322 -7.27 -3.07 -6.96
N LEU A 323 -7.58 -3.33 -8.23
CA LEU A 323 -8.91 -3.71 -8.71
C LEU A 323 -8.88 -5.10 -9.36
N ILE A 324 -9.87 -5.92 -9.02
CA ILE A 324 -10.12 -7.20 -9.69
C ILE A 324 -11.54 -7.27 -10.26
N GLU A 325 -11.72 -7.97 -11.37
CA GLU A 325 -13.03 -8.13 -12.01
C GLU A 325 -13.75 -9.40 -11.54
N ASN A 326 -12.99 -10.46 -11.26
CA ASN A 326 -13.48 -11.79 -10.90
C ASN A 326 -12.98 -12.23 -9.50
N SER A 327 -13.65 -11.78 -8.45
CA SER A 327 -13.27 -12.07 -7.06
C SER A 327 -13.37 -13.54 -6.64
N GLU A 328 -14.09 -14.37 -7.39
CA GLU A 328 -14.22 -15.81 -7.13
C GLU A 328 -12.93 -16.61 -7.41
N ASN A 329 -11.91 -16.00 -8.03
CA ASN A 329 -10.68 -16.65 -8.47
C ASN A 329 -9.51 -16.55 -7.45
N PHE A 330 -9.73 -15.99 -6.26
CA PHE A 330 -8.68 -15.64 -5.27
C PHE A 330 -8.84 -16.35 -3.92
#